data_AF-A0A661RZ45-F1
#
_entry.id   AF-A0A661RZ45-F1
#
_cell.length_a   1.000
_cell.length_b   1.000
_cell.length_c   1.000
_cell.angle_alpha   90.00
_cell.angle_beta   90.00
_cell.angle_gamma   90.00
#
_symmetry.space_group_name_H-M   'P 1'
#
loop_
_entity.id
_entity.type
_entity.pdbx_description
1 polymer ?
#
loop_
_entity_poly.entity_id
_entity_poly.type
_entity_poly.pdbx_seq_one_letter_code
_entity_poly.pdbx_strand_id
1 'polypeptide(L)' 'MAEIFIINIGSTSTRVGMFRNNTTVFTETVNHFSDKIAKLKDFNDWYTFNLSVVDEILDRYQNK' A
#
# COMPACT_ATOMS: atom_id res chain seq x y z
N MET A 1 -7.11 -22.84 6.07
CA MET A 1 -7.13 -21.45 6.59
C MET A 1 -6.65 -20.56 5.47
N ALA A 2 -7.40 -19.51 5.12
CA ALA A 2 -7.04 -18.61 4.05
C ALA A 2 -6.38 -17.35 4.61
N GLU A 3 -5.25 -16.98 4.04
CA GLU A 3 -4.59 -15.70 4.28
C GLU A 3 -4.78 -14.85 3.02
N ILE A 4 -5.29 -13.63 3.21
CA ILE A 4 -5.69 -12.75 2.12
C ILE A 4 -4.98 -11.42 2.34
N PHE A 5 -4.15 -11.04 1.37
CA PHE A 5 -3.51 -9.75 1.32
C PHE A 5 -4.17 -8.90 0.23
N ILE A 6 -4.66 -7.73 0.61
CA ILE A 6 -5.38 -6.81 -0.28
C ILE A 6 -4.54 -5.56 -0.46
N ILE A 7 -4.30 -5.19 -1.72
CA ILE A 7 -3.69 -3.92 -2.11
C ILE A 7 -4.74 -3.13 -2.89
N ASN A 8 -5.09 -1.94 -2.41
CA ASN A 8 -5.98 -1.00 -3.06
C ASN A 8 -5.24 0.30 -3.33
N ILE A 9 -4.91 0.55 -4.60
CA ILE A 9 -4.21 1.75 -5.05
C ILE A 9 -5.22 2.76 -5.57
N GLY A 10 -5.35 3.88 -4.87
CA GLY A 10 -6.12 5.05 -5.29
C GLY A 10 -5.22 6.14 -5.87
N SER A 11 -5.84 7.20 -6.41
CA SER A 11 -5.12 8.35 -6.98
C SER A 11 -4.38 9.18 -5.93
N THR A 12 -4.92 9.27 -4.71
CA THR A 12 -4.37 10.10 -3.62
C THR A 12 -4.04 9.31 -2.36
N SER A 13 -4.26 8.00 -2.36
CA SER A 13 -3.90 7.13 -1.24
C SER A 13 -3.72 5.69 -1.68
N THR A 14 -2.98 4.92 -0.90
CA THR A 14 -2.86 3.46 -1.04
C THR A 14 -3.28 2.83 0.28
N ARG A 15 -4.21 1.88 0.20
CA ARG A 15 -4.68 1.11 1.35
C ARG A 15 -4.28 -0.35 1.19
N VAL A 16 -3.76 -0.92 2.27
CA VAL A 16 -3.35 -2.33 2.34
C VAL A 16 -4.04 -3.00 3.52
N GLY A 17 -4.35 -4.28 3.40
CA GLY A 17 -4.86 -5.06 4.52
C GLY A 17 -4.49 -6.54 4.45
N MET A 18 -4.23 -7.13 5.61
CA MET A 18 -3.99 -8.57 5.77
C MET A 18 -5.12 -9.17 6.60
N PHE A 19 -5.69 -10.26 6.11
CA PHE A 19 -6.82 -10.94 6.72
C PHE A 19 -6.51 -12.44 6.84
N ARG A 20 -6.95 -13.03 7.95
CA ARG A 20 -6.93 -14.47 8.15
C ARG A 20 -8.38 -14.93 8.33
N ASN A 21 -8.92 -15.58 7.31
CA ASN A 21 -10.36 -15.85 7.17
C ASN A 21 -11.17 -14.54 7.32
N ASN A 22 -11.99 -14.41 8.38
CA ASN A 22 -12.83 -13.24 8.65
C ASN A 22 -12.21 -12.29 9.69
N THR A 23 -10.96 -12.54 10.10
CA THR A 23 -10.25 -11.71 11.09
C THR A 23 -9.27 -10.79 10.38
N THR A 24 -9.38 -9.50 10.65
CA THR A 24 -8.39 -8.50 10.24
C THR A 24 -7.13 -8.65 11.07
N VAL A 25 -5.98 -8.87 10.41
CA VAL A 25 -4.65 -8.84 11.05
C VAL A 25 -4.16 -7.41 11.14
N PHE A 26 -4.19 -6.68 10.02
CA PHE A 26 -3.97 -5.24 9.99
C PHE A 26 -4.63 -4.61 8.77
N THR A 27 -4.89 -3.30 8.86
CA THR A 27 -5.21 -2.45 7.71
C THR A 27 -4.48 -1.13 7.86
N GLU A 28 -3.92 -0.62 6.77
CA GLU A 28 -3.21 0.65 6.78
C GLU A 28 -3.53 1.47 5.53
N THR A 29 -3.59 2.79 5.68
CA THR A 29 -3.77 3.73 4.58
C THR A 29 -2.64 4.74 4.61
N VAL A 30 -1.91 4.87 3.49
CA VAL A 30 -0.91 5.91 3.26
C VAL A 30 -1.53 6.93 2.30
N ASN A 31 -1.53 8.19 2.72
CA ASN A 31 -1.98 9.30 1.87
C ASN A 31 -0.79 9.85 1.08
N HIS A 32 -1.05 10.19 -0.17
CA HIS A 32 -0.04 10.72 -1.09
C HIS A 32 -0.16 12.24 -1.15
N PHE A 33 0.93 12.94 -0.87
CA PHE A 33 0.96 14.39 -1.03
C PHE A 33 1.02 14.78 -2.52
N SER A 34 0.37 15.89 -2.87
CA SER A 34 0.24 16.35 -4.25
C SER A 34 1.58 16.65 -4.92
N ASP A 35 2.59 17.08 -4.16
CA ASP A 35 3.95 17.34 -4.62
C ASP A 35 4.69 16.06 -5.04
N LYS A 36 4.42 14.92 -4.40
CA LYS A 36 4.97 13.62 -4.80
C LYS A 36 4.28 13.08 -6.05
N ILE A 37 2.95 13.16 -6.12
CA ILE A 37 2.17 12.70 -7.28
C ILE A 37 2.52 13.51 -8.54
N ALA A 38 2.67 14.83 -8.40
CA ALA A 38 2.97 15.72 -9.54
C ALA A 38 4.33 15.43 -10.21
N LYS A 39 5.22 14.67 -9.55
CA LYS A 39 6.53 14.30 -10.09
C LYS A 39 6.51 13.01 -10.91
N LEU A 40 5.41 12.24 -10.86
CA LEU A 40 5.26 10.99 -11.61
C LEU A 40 4.91 11.32 -13.06
N LYS A 41 5.77 10.95 -14.01
CA LYS A 41 5.64 11.35 -15.42
C LYS A 41 5.03 10.27 -16.29
N ASP A 42 5.20 9.01 -15.91
CA ASP A 42 4.73 7.88 -16.67
C ASP A 42 4.25 6.71 -15.78
N PHE A 43 3.87 5.63 -16.44
CA PHE A 43 3.41 4.42 -15.79
C PHE A 43 4.48 3.78 -14.89
N ASN A 44 5.76 3.82 -15.28
CA ASN A 44 6.83 3.18 -14.52
C ASN A 44 7.12 3.95 -13.23
N ASP A 45 7.09 5.28 -13.27
CA ASP A 45 7.16 6.12 -12.09
C ASP A 45 6.01 5.79 -11.13
N TRP A 46 4.78 5.69 -11.66
CA TRP A 46 3.60 5.38 -10.86
C TRP A 46 3.65 3.97 -10.25
N TYR A 47 4.09 2.98 -11.02
CA TYR A 47 4.25 1.61 -10.56
C TYR A 47 5.29 1.53 -9.44
N THR A 48 6.47 2.11 -9.66
CA THR A 48 7.57 2.11 -8.68
C THR A 48 7.17 2.83 -7.40
N PHE A 49 6.49 3.98 -7.53
CA PHE A 49 5.97 4.72 -6.39
C PHE A 49 5.02 3.87 -5.55
N ASN A 50 4.03 3.23 -6.16
CA ASN A 50 3.06 2.42 -5.41
C ASN A 50 3.68 1.15 -4.80
N LEU A 51 4.63 0.52 -5.50
CA LEU A 51 5.37 -0.61 -4.95
C LEU A 51 6.13 -0.20 -3.68
N SER A 52 6.84 0.93 -3.74
CA SER A 52 7.58 1.45 -2.59
C SER A 52 6.69 1.77 -1.39
N VAL A 53 5.46 2.26 -1.61
CA VAL A 53 4.49 2.51 -0.54
C VAL A 53 4.02 1.20 0.11
N VAL A 54 3.78 0.16 -0.68
CA VAL A 54 3.38 -1.15 -0.15
C VAL A 54 4.52 -1.77 0.65
N ASP A 55 5.76 -1.69 0.15
CA ASP A 55 6.95 -2.17 0.87
C ASP A 55 7.14 -1.43 2.19
N GLU A 56 6.98 -0.09 2.20
CA GLU A 56 7.07 0.73 3.41
C GLU A 56 6.03 0.32 4.47
N ILE A 57 4.81 -0.03 4.05
CA ILE A 57 3.78 -0.56 4.94
C ILE A 57 4.23 -1.93 5.47
N LEU A 58 4.66 -2.85 4.61
CA LEU A 58 5.05 -4.20 5.02
C LEU A 58 6.22 -4.20 6.02
N ASP A 59 7.23 -3.35 5.81
CA ASP A 59 8.39 -3.20 6.70
C ASP A 59 7.98 -2.84 8.14
N ARG A 60 6.88 -2.09 8.32
CA ARG A 60 6.33 -1.74 9.65
C ARG A 60 5.70 -2.92 10.39
N TYR A 61 5.32 -3.98 9.67
CA TYR A 61 4.68 -5.17 10.25
C TYR A 61 5.58 -6.41 10.21
N GLN A 62 6.65 -6.44 9.42
CA GLN A 62 7.61 -7.55 9.43
C GLN A 62 8.47 -7.60 10.71
N ASN A 63 8.59 -6.47 11.42
CA ASN A 63 9.41 -6.33 12.63
C ASN A 63 8.60 -6.23 13.93
N LYS A 64 7.32 -6.63 13.91
CA LYS A 64 6.41 -6.65 15.07
C LYS A 64 6.01 -8.08 15.40
#